data_AF-A0A530BCI5-F1
#
_entry.id   AF-A0A530BCI5-F1
#
_cell.length_a   1.000
_cell.length_b   1.000
_cell.length_c   1.000
_cell.angle_alpha   90.00
_cell.angle_beta   90.00
_cell.angle_gamma   90.00
#
_symmetry.space_group_name_H-M   'P 1'
#
loop_
_entity.id
_entity.type
_entity.pdbx_description
1 polymer ?
#
loop_
_entity_poly.entity_id
_entity_poly.type
_entity_poly.pdbx_seq_one_letter_code
_entity_poly.pdbx_strand_id
1 'polypeptide(L)'
;MKQDQPRPTPRAGIMDIEAYVPGKSTAPAGVTKVYKLSSNENPLGPSPKAIEAAREVAAKLDVYPDGTARRLREAIGEVHGLNPANIICSNGSDEILGLLAQTYLAPGDEAVFTEHAFMVYKIYIQATGAKPVAVKET
;
A
#
# COMPACT_ATOMS: atom_id res chain seq x y z
N MET A 1 37.41 -6.72 28.72
CA MET A 1 36.22 -5.86 28.53
C MET A 1 35.70 -6.10 27.12
N LYS A 2 34.56 -6.78 26.96
CA LYS A 2 33.93 -6.94 25.63
C LYS A 2 33.42 -5.56 25.22
N GLN A 3 33.90 -5.04 24.09
CA GLN A 3 33.36 -3.83 23.49
C GLN A 3 31.86 -3.99 23.28
N ASP A 4 31.08 -3.04 23.78
CA ASP A 4 29.65 -2.89 23.45
C ASP A 4 29.54 -2.78 21.92
N GLN A 5 29.13 -3.86 21.27
CA GLN A 5 28.73 -3.76 19.87
C GLN A 5 27.43 -2.94 19.82
N PRO A 6 27.36 -1.84 19.05
CA PRO A 6 26.14 -1.06 18.96
C PRO A 6 25.02 -1.94 18.43
N ARG A 7 23.93 -2.04 19.19
CA ARG A 7 22.70 -2.69 18.72
C ARG A 7 22.23 -2.00 17.44
N PRO A 8 21.68 -2.73 16.46
CA PRO A 8 21.08 -2.11 15.29
C PRO A 8 20.08 -1.04 15.73
N THR A 9 20.27 0.18 15.25
CA THR A 9 19.33 1.29 15.46
C THR A 9 18.45 1.42 14.23
N PRO A 10 17.13 1.65 14.41
CA PRO A 10 16.26 1.91 13.27
C PRO A 10 16.67 3.21 12.57
N ARG A 11 16.24 3.36 11.31
CA ARG A 11 16.43 4.63 10.57
C ARG A 11 15.75 5.78 11.31
N ALA A 12 16.28 6.99 11.12
CA ALA A 12 15.63 8.21 11.59
C ALA A 12 14.17 8.25 11.07
N GLY A 13 13.25 8.82 11.85
CA GLY A 13 11.83 8.90 11.51
C GLY A 13 11.01 7.64 11.84
N ILE A 14 11.62 6.46 11.96
CA ILE A 14 10.87 5.21 12.26
C ILE A 14 10.17 5.27 13.61
N MET A 15 10.84 5.81 14.64
CA MET A 15 10.27 5.94 15.97
C MET A 15 9.21 7.05 16.07
N ASP A 16 9.10 7.90 15.05
CA ASP A 16 8.12 8.99 14.96
C ASP A 16 6.86 8.59 14.18
N ILE A 17 6.80 7.35 13.68
CA ILE A 17 5.62 6.79 13.03
C ILE A 17 4.67 6.27 14.11
N GLU A 18 3.52 6.92 14.23
CA GLU A 18 2.43 6.40 15.04
C GLU A 18 1.88 5.11 14.44
N ALA A 19 1.49 4.16 15.29
CA ALA A 19 0.86 2.94 14.85
C ALA A 19 -0.44 3.26 14.08
N TYR A 20 -0.59 2.68 12.89
CA TYR A 20 -1.80 2.88 12.10
C TYR A 20 -3.02 2.33 12.85
N VAL A 21 -3.99 3.21 13.12
CA VAL A 21 -5.26 2.85 13.73
C VAL A 21 -6.30 2.67 12.62
N PRO A 22 -6.69 1.42 12.28
CA PRO A 22 -7.71 1.21 11.27
C PRO A 22 -9.07 1.73 11.76
N GLY A 23 -9.90 2.15 10.81
CA GLY A 23 -11.29 2.48 11.11
C GLY A 23 -12.04 1.30 11.73
N LYS A 24 -13.10 1.60 12.51
CA LYS A 24 -13.92 0.58 13.16
C LYS A 24 -14.52 -0.38 12.11
N SER A 25 -14.24 -1.67 12.28
CA SER A 25 -14.65 -2.72 11.33
C SER A 25 -15.71 -3.69 11.85
N THR A 26 -16.08 -3.59 13.12
CA THR A 26 -17.09 -4.46 13.75
C THR A 26 -18.16 -3.64 14.46
N ALA A 27 -19.38 -4.20 14.53
CA ALA A 27 -20.48 -3.61 15.29
C ALA A 27 -20.47 -4.12 16.75
N PRO A 28 -21.00 -3.33 17.71
CA PRO A 28 -21.23 -3.80 19.07
C PRO A 28 -22.11 -5.06 19.12
N ALA A 29 -21.96 -5.84 20.20
CA ALA A 29 -22.84 -6.97 20.47
C ALA A 29 -24.33 -6.54 20.49
N GLY A 30 -25.20 -7.37 19.92
CA GLY A 30 -26.64 -7.10 19.81
C GLY A 30 -27.07 -6.38 18.53
N VAL A 31 -26.14 -5.93 17.68
CA VAL A 31 -26.47 -5.41 16.35
C VAL A 31 -26.79 -6.56 15.40
N THR A 32 -28.04 -6.61 14.91
CA THR A 32 -28.53 -7.69 14.04
C THR A 32 -28.15 -7.51 12.57
N LYS A 33 -27.89 -6.28 12.13
CA LYS A 33 -27.50 -5.98 10.76
C LYS A 33 -26.45 -4.88 10.71
N VAL A 34 -25.36 -5.13 9.99
CA VAL A 34 -24.25 -4.20 9.79
C VAL A 34 -24.20 -3.79 8.33
N TYR A 35 -24.20 -2.49 8.07
CA TYR A 35 -23.89 -1.93 6.76
C TYR A 35 -22.49 -1.34 6.81
N LYS A 36 -21.55 -1.95 6.10
CA LYS A 36 -20.14 -1.51 6.05
C LYS A 36 -19.99 -0.45 4.97
N LEU A 37 -19.71 0.79 5.37
CA LEU A 37 -19.55 1.95 4.48
C LEU A 37 -18.30 2.78 4.83
N SER A 38 -17.30 2.18 5.50
CA SER A 38 -16.17 2.90 6.10
C SER A 38 -14.81 2.69 5.42
N SER A 39 -14.75 1.96 4.30
CA SER A 39 -13.48 1.58 3.67
C SER A 39 -13.48 1.66 2.14
N ASN A 40 -14.42 2.42 1.55
CA ASN A 40 -14.54 2.62 0.08
C ASN A 40 -14.67 1.31 -0.73
N GLU A 41 -15.15 0.24 -0.10
CA GLU A 41 -15.35 -1.06 -0.76
C GLU A 41 -16.47 -0.97 -1.81
N ASN A 42 -16.32 -1.71 -2.91
CA ASN A 42 -17.33 -1.73 -3.96
C ASN A 42 -18.56 -2.56 -3.50
N PRO A 43 -19.77 -1.97 -3.39
CA PRO A 43 -20.95 -2.67 -2.91
C PRO A 43 -21.46 -3.76 -3.86
N LEU A 44 -21.03 -3.75 -5.13
CA LEU A 44 -21.43 -4.76 -6.13
C LEU A 44 -20.60 -6.05 -6.04
N GLY A 45 -19.51 -6.03 -5.28
CA GLY A 45 -18.54 -7.12 -5.24
C GLY A 45 -17.70 -7.21 -6.53
N PRO A 46 -16.85 -8.25 -6.64
CA PRO A 46 -16.01 -8.45 -7.81
C PRO A 46 -16.80 -8.99 -9.01
N SER A 47 -16.24 -8.82 -10.21
CA SER A 47 -16.77 -9.45 -11.43
C SER A 47 -16.91 -10.97 -11.29
N PRO A 48 -18.00 -11.60 -11.79
CA PRO A 48 -18.13 -13.05 -11.81
C PRO A 48 -16.96 -13.77 -12.51
N LYS A 49 -16.38 -13.15 -13.54
CA LYS A 49 -15.19 -13.68 -14.23
C LYS A 49 -13.95 -13.69 -13.34
N ALA A 50 -13.81 -12.69 -12.47
CA ALA A 50 -12.71 -12.61 -11.52
C ALA A 50 -12.85 -13.66 -10.40
N ILE A 51 -14.09 -13.90 -9.93
CA ILE A 51 -14.39 -14.97 -8.97
C ILE A 51 -13.99 -16.33 -9.54
N GLU A 52 -14.37 -16.62 -10.78
CA GLU A 52 -14.04 -17.90 -11.41
C GLU A 52 -12.53 -18.07 -11.59
N ALA A 53 -11.84 -17.05 -12.11
CA ALA A 53 -10.38 -17.07 -12.24
C ALA A 53 -9.67 -17.30 -10.90
N ALA A 54 -10.15 -16.68 -9.81
CA ALA A 54 -9.60 -16.88 -8.47
C ALA A 54 -9.79 -18.32 -7.98
N ARG A 55 -10.94 -18.94 -8.26
CA ARG A 55 -11.21 -20.35 -7.91
C ARG A 55 -10.29 -21.31 -8.66
N GLU A 56 -10.06 -21.07 -9.95
CA GLU A 56 -9.14 -21.89 -10.75
C GLU A 56 -7.70 -21.80 -10.23
N VAL A 57 -7.25 -20.61 -9.81
CA VAL A 57 -5.90 -20.40 -9.25
C VAL A 57 -5.75 -21.05 -7.88
N ALA A 58 -6.80 -21.07 -7.05
CA ALA A 58 -6.75 -21.68 -5.72
C ALA A 58 -6.37 -23.17 -5.74
N ALA A 59 -6.61 -23.87 -6.86
CA ALA A 59 -6.23 -25.28 -7.04
C ALA A 59 -4.74 -25.48 -7.40
N LYS A 60 -3.95 -24.42 -7.60
CA LYS A 60 -2.57 -24.45 -8.13
C LYS A 60 -1.59 -23.57 -7.32
N LEU A 61 -1.85 -23.42 -6.02
CA LEU A 61 -1.06 -22.55 -5.14
C LEU A 61 0.34 -23.11 -4.79
N ASP A 62 0.65 -24.34 -5.22
CA ASP A 62 1.93 -25.02 -5.03
C ASP A 62 3.04 -24.51 -5.95
N VAL A 63 2.69 -23.75 -6.99
CA VAL A 63 3.63 -23.20 -7.97
C VAL A 63 3.72 -21.68 -7.84
N TYR A 64 4.94 -21.15 -7.87
CA TYR A 64 5.17 -19.71 -7.88
C TYR A 64 4.47 -19.03 -9.08
N PRO A 65 3.91 -17.82 -8.89
CA PRO A 65 3.34 -17.04 -9.99
C PRO A 65 4.43 -16.50 -10.93
N ASP A 66 4.01 -15.97 -12.08
CA ASP A 66 4.87 -15.13 -12.93
C ASP A 66 5.33 -13.89 -12.16
N GLY A 67 6.61 -13.87 -11.77
CA GLY A 67 7.20 -12.78 -10.99
C GLY A 67 7.22 -11.42 -11.70
N THR A 68 6.96 -11.36 -13.01
CA THR A 68 6.93 -10.10 -13.77
C THR A 68 5.51 -9.57 -14.02
N ALA A 69 4.48 -10.33 -13.62
CA ALA A 69 3.08 -10.05 -13.90
C ALA A 69 2.81 -9.68 -15.37
N ARG A 70 3.53 -10.31 -16.31
CA ARG A 70 3.57 -9.91 -17.73
C ARG A 70 2.18 -9.87 -18.35
N ARG A 71 1.40 -10.95 -18.15
CA ARG A 71 0.03 -11.05 -18.69
C ARG A 71 -0.89 -9.94 -18.17
N LEU A 72 -0.73 -9.53 -16.91
CA LEU A 72 -1.51 -8.45 -16.32
C LEU A 72 -1.11 -7.10 -16.93
N ARG A 73 0.19 -6.83 -17.06
CA ARG A 73 0.70 -5.60 -17.69
C ARG A 73 0.26 -5.45 -19.14
N GLU A 74 0.32 -6.54 -19.92
CA GLU A 74 -0.17 -6.57 -21.30
C GLU A 74 -1.66 -6.23 -21.38
N ALA A 75 -2.49 -6.86 -20.54
CA ALA A 75 -3.93 -6.62 -20.51
C ALA A 75 -4.29 -5.19 -20.10
N ILE A 76 -3.62 -4.63 -19.08
CA ILE A 76 -3.81 -3.22 -18.68
C ILE A 76 -3.40 -2.28 -19.83
N GLY A 77 -2.26 -2.57 -20.47
CA GLY A 77 -1.77 -1.81 -21.61
C GLY A 77 -2.76 -1.76 -22.77
N GLU A 78 -3.35 -2.90 -23.13
CA GLU A 78 -4.37 -3.00 -24.18
C GLU A 78 -5.63 -2.19 -23.83
N VAL A 79 -6.16 -2.32 -22.60
CA VAL A 79 -7.39 -1.64 -22.17
C VAL A 79 -7.24 -0.11 -22.16
N HIS A 80 -6.06 0.39 -21.79
CA HIS A 80 -5.82 1.82 -21.61
C HIS A 80 -4.98 2.48 -22.71
N GLY A 81 -4.53 1.72 -23.73
CA GLY A 81 -3.63 2.22 -24.77
C GLY A 81 -2.24 2.61 -24.25
N LEU A 82 -1.73 1.92 -23.24
CA LEU A 82 -0.45 2.21 -22.58
C LEU A 82 0.63 1.21 -22.98
N ASN A 83 1.90 1.65 -23.01
CA ASN A 83 3.04 0.77 -23.18
C ASN A 83 3.20 -0.15 -21.95
N PRO A 84 3.11 -1.49 -22.07
CA PRO A 84 3.26 -2.41 -20.94
C PRO A 84 4.62 -2.34 -20.22
N ALA A 85 5.66 -1.82 -20.90
CA ALA A 85 6.98 -1.61 -20.29
C ALA A 85 6.98 -0.47 -19.24
N ASN A 86 5.98 0.42 -19.28
CA ASN A 86 5.82 1.52 -18.32
C ASN A 86 4.89 1.18 -17.15
N ILE A 87 4.43 -0.08 -17.05
CA ILE A 87 3.50 -0.52 -16.01
C ILE A 87 4.26 -1.36 -14.98
N ILE A 88 4.06 -1.05 -13.70
CA ILE A 88 4.48 -1.88 -12.57
C ILE A 88 3.23 -2.44 -11.89
N CYS A 89 3.24 -3.75 -11.59
CA CYS A 89 2.21 -4.39 -10.80
C CYS A 89 2.77 -4.70 -9.41
N SER A 90 1.97 -4.40 -8.39
CA SER A 90 2.31 -4.53 -6.98
C SER A 90 1.16 -5.18 -6.21
N ASN A 91 1.41 -5.58 -4.97
CA ASN A 91 0.37 -6.04 -4.06
C ASN A 91 -0.40 -4.86 -3.45
N GLY A 92 -1.14 -4.15 -4.31
CA GLY A 92 -1.83 -2.90 -3.97
C GLY A 92 -0.99 -1.65 -4.21
N SER A 93 -1.65 -0.51 -4.43
CA SER A 93 -0.97 0.77 -4.74
C SER A 93 -0.10 1.28 -3.61
N ASP A 94 -0.39 0.91 -2.36
CA ASP A 94 0.38 1.32 -1.19
C ASP A 94 1.83 0.83 -1.28
N GLU A 95 2.05 -0.38 -1.80
CA GLU A 95 3.41 -0.89 -2.03
C GLU A 95 4.18 -0.01 -3.04
N ILE A 96 3.52 0.48 -4.09
CA ILE A 96 4.15 1.40 -5.05
C ILE A 96 4.50 2.73 -4.37
N LEU A 97 3.62 3.27 -3.52
CA LEU A 97 3.91 4.49 -2.76
C LEU A 97 5.13 4.31 -1.84
N GLY A 98 5.23 3.16 -1.18
CA GLY A 98 6.40 2.80 -0.37
C GLY A 98 7.68 2.66 -1.19
N LEU A 99 7.61 2.01 -2.35
CA LEU A 99 8.75 1.88 -3.27
C LEU A 99 9.19 3.25 -3.79
N LEU A 100 8.26 4.14 -4.15
CA LEU A 100 8.58 5.51 -4.57
C LEU A 100 9.31 6.26 -3.46
N ALA A 101 8.79 6.23 -2.23
CA ALA A 101 9.45 6.86 -1.09
C ALA A 101 10.88 6.32 -0.91
N GLN A 102 11.06 5.00 -0.88
CA GLN A 102 12.38 4.37 -0.70
C GLN A 102 13.36 4.64 -1.85
N THR A 103 12.85 4.88 -3.06
CA THR A 103 13.67 5.13 -4.25
C THR A 103 14.17 6.57 -4.30
N TYR A 104 13.34 7.53 -3.87
CA TYR A 104 13.59 8.95 -4.09
C TYR A 104 13.89 9.77 -2.84
N LEU A 105 13.52 9.30 -1.64
CA LEU A 105 13.65 10.07 -0.41
C LEU A 105 14.79 9.59 0.47
N ALA A 106 15.51 10.55 1.05
CA ALA A 106 16.58 10.34 2.01
C ALA A 106 16.49 11.38 3.17
N PRO A 107 17.23 11.18 4.26
CA PRO A 107 17.34 12.19 5.31
C PRO A 107 17.81 13.53 4.75
N GLY A 108 17.05 14.59 5.04
CA GLY A 108 17.27 15.94 4.50
C GLY A 108 16.28 16.34 3.41
N ASP A 109 15.60 15.39 2.78
CA ASP A 109 14.55 15.67 1.81
C ASP A 109 13.23 16.02 2.48
N GLU A 110 12.40 16.77 1.76
CA GLU A 110 11.02 17.07 2.12
C GLU A 110 10.05 16.50 1.08
N ALA A 111 8.95 15.92 1.54
CA ALA A 111 7.88 15.43 0.67
C ALA A 111 6.54 16.05 1.08
N VAL A 112 5.85 16.63 0.10
CA VAL A 112 4.66 17.47 0.30
C VAL A 112 3.38 16.69 -0.02
N PHE A 113 2.37 16.82 0.83
CA PHE A 113 1.02 16.24 0.64
C PHE A 113 -0.05 17.12 1.32
N THR A 114 -1.33 16.98 0.95
CA THR A 114 -2.40 17.80 1.56
C THR A 114 -2.72 17.34 2.99
N GLU A 115 -3.20 18.25 3.84
CA GLU A 115 -3.45 18.01 5.27
C GLU A 115 -4.39 16.82 5.54
N HIS A 116 -5.31 16.55 4.62
CA HIS A 116 -6.29 15.46 4.74
C HIS A 116 -6.02 14.33 3.74
N ALA A 117 -4.81 14.30 3.16
CA ALA A 117 -4.38 13.23 2.29
C ALA A 117 -4.30 11.90 3.03
N PHE A 118 -4.08 10.85 2.25
CA PHE A 118 -3.97 9.50 2.77
C PHE A 118 -2.76 9.36 3.71
N MET A 119 -3.02 8.90 4.95
CA MET A 119 -2.03 8.82 6.03
C MET A 119 -0.77 8.03 5.65
N VAL A 120 -0.90 7.05 4.75
CA VAL A 120 0.21 6.24 4.23
C VAL A 120 1.35 7.08 3.65
N TYR A 121 1.06 8.25 3.06
CA TYR A 121 2.10 9.15 2.56
C TYR A 121 3.05 9.56 3.69
N LYS A 122 2.51 10.07 4.80
CA LYS A 122 3.28 10.49 5.97
C LYS A 122 4.11 9.31 6.51
N ILE A 123 3.50 8.13 6.63
CA ILE A 123 4.16 6.92 7.13
C ILE A 123 5.38 6.56 6.27
N TYR A 124 5.22 6.48 4.94
CA TYR A 124 6.33 6.11 4.06
C TYR A 124 7.41 7.17 3.97
N ILE A 125 7.06 8.46 4.03
CA ILE A 125 8.04 9.55 4.08
C ILE A 125 8.90 9.40 5.35
N GLN A 126 8.28 9.28 6.52
CA GLN A 126 9.00 9.11 7.80
C GLN A 126 9.85 7.83 7.82
N ALA A 127 9.41 6.74 7.18
CA ALA A 127 10.15 5.48 7.13
C ALA A 127 11.49 5.59 6.38
N THR A 128 11.65 6.61 5.54
CA THR A 128 12.92 6.91 4.85
C THR A 128 13.82 7.87 5.62
N GLY A 129 13.32 8.49 6.69
CA GLY A 129 13.98 9.57 7.43
C GLY A 129 13.81 10.96 6.79
N ALA A 130 13.06 11.07 5.70
CA ALA A 130 12.67 12.35 5.11
C ALA A 130 11.57 13.04 5.94
N LYS A 131 11.40 14.35 5.71
CA LYS A 131 10.44 15.17 6.43
C LYS A 131 9.08 15.25 5.70
N PRO A 132 7.98 14.80 6.33
CA PRO A 132 6.64 15.00 5.79
C PRO A 132 6.21 16.46 5.94
N VAL A 133 5.73 17.08 4.86
CA VAL A 133 5.21 18.45 4.85
C VAL A 133 3.74 18.43 4.44
N ALA A 134 2.85 18.55 5.43
CA ALA A 134 1.42 18.68 5.20
C ALA A 134 1.06 20.14 4.83
N VAL A 135 0.34 20.33 3.72
CA VAL A 135 -0.13 21.65 3.26
C VAL A 135 -1.65 21.78 3.37
N LYS A 136 -2.11 22.96 3.77
CA LYS A 136 -3.55 23.26 3.89
C LYS A 136 -4.24 23.21 2.53
N GLU A 137 -5.45 22.70 2.52
CA GLU A 137 -6.36 22.80 1.37
C GLU A 137 -6.99 24.21 1.35
N THR A 138 -7.14 24.81 0.17
CA THR A 138 -7.70 26.16 -0.02
C THR A 138 -9.18 26.13 -0.38
#